data_AF-A0A841QF66-F1
#
_entry.id   AF-A0A841QF66-F1
#
_cell.length_a   1.000
_cell.length_b   1.000
_cell.length_c   1.000
_cell.angle_alpha   90.00
_cell.angle_beta   90.00
_cell.angle_gamma   90.00
#
_symmetry.space_group_name_H-M   'P 1'
#
loop_
_entity.id
_entity.type
_entity.pdbx_description
1 polymer ?
#
loop_
_entity_poly.entity_id
_entity_poly.type
_entity_poly.pdbx_seq_one_letter_code
_entity_poly.pdbx_strand_id
1 'polypeptide(L)'
;MTDPRIEAVARAICKEFMKNGKALGAARLCTQDAFFDLAHVSLAAADAAAWRPIASAPKDGTLILVTVKHIGCDVVSFWGTGWRETTNGLMLRDEPTHWQSLPTPPNATPQAAPDTITIPEVRNDRPIPGKDVTDG
;
A
#
# COMPACT_ATOMS: atom_id res chain seq x y z
N MET A 1 1.12 5.69 15.02
CA MET A 1 0.10 6.38 14.20
C MET A 1 -0.80 5.28 13.64
N THR A 2 -2.10 5.29 13.97
CA THR A 2 -3.05 4.22 13.62
C THR A 2 -3.26 4.16 12.10
N ASP A 3 -3.40 2.96 11.52
CA ASP A 3 -3.70 2.79 10.09
C ASP A 3 -4.99 3.59 9.73
N PRO A 4 -4.97 4.45 8.70
CA PRO A 4 -6.13 5.27 8.32
C PRO A 4 -7.38 4.44 8.02
N ARG A 5 -7.21 3.17 7.61
CA ARG A 5 -8.32 2.23 7.40
C ARG A 5 -8.99 1.85 8.73
N ILE A 6 -8.20 1.59 9.77
CA ILE A 6 -8.70 1.29 11.12
C ILE A 6 -9.47 2.50 11.67
N GLU A 7 -8.94 3.71 11.48
CA GLU A 7 -9.63 4.92 11.90
C GLU A 7 -10.96 5.14 11.16
N ALA A 8 -10.97 4.95 9.84
CA ALA A 8 -12.18 5.06 9.03
C ALA A 8 -13.25 4.04 9.44
N VAL A 9 -12.85 2.79 9.69
CA VAL A 9 -13.73 1.74 10.22
C VAL A 9 -14.31 2.15 11.56
N ALA A 10 -13.47 2.57 12.52
CA ALA A 10 -13.94 2.97 13.84
C ALA A 10 -14.96 4.13 13.77
N ARG A 11 -14.71 5.12 12.91
CA ARG A 11 -15.65 6.24 12.67
C ARG A 11 -16.95 5.76 12.05
N ALA A 12 -16.90 4.85 11.08
CA ALA A 12 -18.08 4.31 10.42
C ALA A 12 -18.95 3.49 11.37
N ILE A 13 -18.33 2.61 12.17
CA ILE A 13 -18.99 1.84 13.23
C ILE A 13 -19.69 2.79 14.22
N CYS A 14 -18.96 3.77 14.77
CA CYS A 14 -19.53 4.75 15.69
C CYS A 14 -20.73 5.49 15.09
N LYS A 15 -20.67 5.86 13.81
CA LYS A 15 -21.78 6.53 13.12
C LYS A 15 -23.02 5.63 13.01
N GLU A 16 -22.86 4.34 12.71
CA GLU A 16 -23.98 3.39 12.64
C GLU A 16 -24.64 3.14 14.00
N PHE A 17 -23.85 3.11 15.08
CA PHE A 17 -24.39 3.05 16.44
C PHE A 17 -25.19 4.32 16.81
N MET A 18 -24.71 5.50 16.42
CA MET A 18 -25.33 6.78 16.77
C MET A 18 -26.60 7.09 15.97
N LYS A 19 -26.67 6.68 14.70
CA LYS A 19 -27.87 6.89 13.84
C LYS A 19 -29.12 6.19 14.35
N ASN A 20 -28.95 5.05 15.03
CA ASN A 20 -30.05 4.17 15.44
C ASN A 20 -30.49 4.41 16.91
N GLY A 21 -30.31 5.64 17.40
CA GLY A 21 -30.63 6.06 18.76
C GLY A 21 -32.02 5.59 19.22
N LYS A 22 -32.03 4.82 20.31
CA LYS A 22 -33.16 4.31 21.13
C LYS A 22 -33.61 2.86 20.96
N ALA A 23 -33.24 2.12 19.92
CA ALA A 23 -33.61 0.69 19.78
C ALA A 23 -32.41 -0.29 19.76
N LEU A 24 -31.18 0.22 19.64
CA LEU A 24 -29.95 -0.58 19.53
C LEU A 24 -29.36 -0.97 20.90
N GLY A 25 -30.20 -1.12 21.92
CA GLY A 25 -29.78 -1.64 23.22
C GLY A 25 -29.56 -3.14 23.12
N ALA A 26 -28.33 -3.58 22.88
CA ALA A 26 -27.85 -4.98 22.92
C ALA A 26 -28.54 -6.01 22.00
N ALA A 27 -29.76 -5.78 21.51
CA ALA A 27 -30.62 -6.76 20.87
C ALA A 27 -30.51 -6.81 19.33
N ARG A 28 -29.76 -5.89 18.69
CA ARG A 28 -29.50 -5.96 17.23
C ARG A 28 -28.21 -6.70 16.92
N LEU A 29 -27.19 -6.61 17.79
CA LEU A 29 -25.92 -7.34 17.67
C LEU A 29 -26.03 -8.85 17.99
N CYS A 30 -27.23 -9.39 18.17
CA CYS A 30 -27.44 -10.83 18.32
C CYS A 30 -28.01 -11.48 17.05
N THR A 31 -28.12 -10.73 15.94
CA THR A 31 -28.53 -11.26 14.64
C THR A 31 -27.36 -11.30 13.66
N GLN A 32 -27.32 -12.33 12.83
CA GLN A 32 -26.30 -12.47 11.79
C GLN A 32 -26.35 -11.31 10.78
N ASP A 33 -27.55 -10.85 10.41
CA ASP A 33 -27.75 -9.75 9.47
C ASP A 33 -27.13 -8.44 9.98
N ALA A 34 -27.26 -8.13 11.28
CA ALA A 34 -26.64 -6.94 11.84
C ALA A 34 -25.11 -6.98 11.81
N PHE A 35 -24.51 -8.16 11.95
CA PHE A 35 -23.06 -8.31 11.78
C PHE A 35 -22.64 -8.16 10.31
N PHE A 36 -23.43 -8.67 9.36
CA PHE A 36 -23.18 -8.45 7.93
C PHE A 36 -23.28 -6.98 7.56
N ASP A 37 -24.31 -6.27 8.00
CA ASP A 37 -24.45 -4.83 7.78
C ASP A 37 -23.24 -4.06 8.30
N LEU A 38 -22.78 -4.38 9.51
CA LEU A 38 -21.63 -3.74 10.12
C LEU A 38 -20.33 -4.05 9.38
N ALA A 39 -20.16 -5.30 8.93
CA ALA A 39 -19.00 -5.71 8.14
C ALA A 39 -18.97 -5.00 6.78
N HIS A 40 -20.10 -4.87 6.11
CA HIS A 40 -20.21 -4.14 4.84
C HIS A 40 -19.82 -2.67 4.99
N VAL A 41 -20.36 -1.98 6.01
CA VAL A 41 -20.03 -0.58 6.27
C VAL A 41 -18.55 -0.42 6.63
N SER A 42 -18.01 -1.34 7.43
CA SER A 42 -16.60 -1.34 7.83
C SER A 42 -15.68 -1.51 6.62
N LEU A 43 -15.95 -2.51 5.77
CA LEU A 43 -15.15 -2.78 4.58
C LEU A 43 -15.17 -1.60 3.61
N ALA A 44 -16.35 -1.04 3.33
CA ALA A 44 -16.48 0.13 2.46
C ALA A 44 -15.69 1.35 3.00
N ALA A 45 -15.69 1.56 4.32
CA ALA A 45 -14.93 2.64 4.93
C ALA A 45 -13.41 2.39 4.86
N ALA A 46 -12.96 1.15 5.07
CA ALA A 46 -11.57 0.76 4.93
C ALA A 46 -11.07 0.92 3.49
N ASP A 47 -11.83 0.45 2.51
CA ASP A 47 -11.49 0.53 1.08
C ASP A 47 -11.41 1.99 0.62
N ALA A 48 -12.35 2.84 1.05
CA ALA A 48 -12.31 4.27 0.75
C ALA A 48 -11.06 4.95 1.34
N ALA A 49 -10.67 4.59 2.57
CA ALA A 49 -9.50 5.15 3.25
C ALA A 49 -8.16 4.57 2.75
N ALA A 50 -8.18 3.46 2.02
CA ALA A 50 -6.99 2.90 1.38
C ALA A 50 -6.47 3.79 0.25
N TRP A 51 -7.37 4.49 -0.45
CA TRP A 51 -7.03 5.45 -1.49
C TRP A 51 -6.43 6.73 -0.91
N ARG A 52 -5.29 7.13 -1.47
CA ARG A 52 -4.51 8.30 -1.06
C ARG A 52 -4.27 9.22 -2.25
N PRO A 53 -4.06 10.54 -2.05
CA PRO A 53 -3.69 11.45 -3.13
C PRO A 53 -2.40 10.99 -3.81
N ILE A 54 -2.35 11.05 -5.15
CA ILE A 54 -1.17 10.61 -5.93
C ILE A 54 0.14 11.29 -5.50
N ALA A 55 0.06 12.53 -4.99
CA ALA A 55 1.22 13.28 -4.52
C ALA A 55 1.95 12.58 -3.35
N SER A 56 1.25 11.72 -2.61
CA SER A 56 1.80 10.92 -1.51
C SER A 56 2.33 9.55 -1.95
N ALA A 57 2.22 9.20 -3.22
CA ALA A 57 2.61 7.90 -3.73
C ALA A 57 4.13 7.71 -3.71
N PRO A 58 4.62 6.48 -3.47
CA PRO A 58 6.03 6.18 -3.53
C PRO A 58 6.56 6.40 -4.95
N LYS A 59 7.69 7.11 -5.04
CA LYS A 59 8.38 7.43 -6.32
C LYS A 59 9.69 6.66 -6.48
N ASP A 60 9.86 5.59 -5.71
CA ASP A 60 11.03 4.72 -5.64
C ASP A 60 10.94 3.48 -6.54
N GLY A 61 9.96 3.46 -7.45
CA GLY A 61 9.68 2.32 -8.32
C GLY A 61 8.73 1.29 -7.71
N THR A 62 8.23 1.48 -6.49
CA THR A 62 7.21 0.62 -5.88
C THR A 62 5.96 0.53 -6.76
N LEU A 63 5.42 -0.69 -6.89
CA LEU A 63 4.18 -0.93 -7.61
C LEU A 63 2.97 -0.46 -6.79
N ILE A 64 2.11 0.32 -7.44
CA ILE A 64 0.88 0.86 -6.85
C ILE A 64 -0.31 0.63 -7.76
N LEU A 65 -1.51 0.53 -7.18
CA LEU A 65 -2.77 0.52 -7.90
C LEU A 65 -3.26 1.97 -8.07
N VAL A 66 -3.62 2.37 -9.28
CA VAL A 66 -4.17 3.71 -9.58
C VAL A 66 -5.50 3.62 -10.31
N THR A 67 -6.30 4.68 -10.20
CA THR A 67 -7.48 4.87 -11.06
C THR A 67 -7.08 5.60 -12.34
N VAL A 68 -7.56 5.11 -13.48
CA VAL A 68 -7.26 5.66 -14.81
C VAL A 68 -8.56 5.86 -15.57
N LYS A 69 -8.80 7.10 -16.03
CA LYS A 69 -10.08 7.60 -16.55
C LYS A 69 -10.72 6.73 -17.65
N HIS A 70 -9.92 6.02 -18.44
CA HIS A 70 -10.38 5.30 -19.64
C HIS A 70 -10.34 3.77 -19.51
N ILE A 71 -9.63 3.23 -18.52
CA ILE A 71 -9.42 1.77 -18.35
C ILE A 71 -9.88 1.27 -16.97
N GLY A 72 -10.29 2.16 -16.07
CA GLY A 72 -10.72 1.83 -14.71
C GLY A 72 -9.54 1.88 -13.74
N CYS A 73 -8.80 0.79 -13.64
CA CYS A 73 -7.65 0.68 -12.73
C CYS A 73 -6.44 0.05 -13.43
N ASP A 74 -5.23 0.42 -13.00
CA ASP A 74 -3.98 -0.14 -13.50
C ASP A 74 -2.91 -0.21 -12.41
N VAL A 75 -1.91 -1.08 -12.62
CA VAL A 75 -0.73 -1.22 -11.76
C VAL A 75 0.45 -0.51 -12.41
N VAL A 76 0.97 0.49 -11.70
CA VAL A 76 2.00 1.41 -12.21
C VAL A 76 3.16 1.57 -11.25
N SER A 77 4.26 2.10 -11.75
CA SER A 77 5.41 2.56 -10.93
C SER A 77 5.97 3.87 -11.47
N PHE A 78 6.61 4.67 -10.61
CA PHE A 78 7.24 5.91 -11.01
C PHE A 78 8.66 5.67 -11.51
N TRP A 79 8.98 6.13 -12.72
CA TRP A 79 10.33 6.02 -13.29
C TRP A 79 10.71 7.29 -14.06
N GLY A 80 11.85 7.86 -13.68
CA GLY A 80 12.37 9.10 -14.27
C GLY A 80 11.44 10.27 -13.94
N THR A 81 10.62 10.67 -14.92
CA THR A 81 9.77 11.85 -14.84
C THR A 81 8.27 11.55 -14.77
N GLY A 82 7.85 10.27 -14.74
CA GLY A 82 6.42 9.96 -14.80
C GLY A 82 6.05 8.56 -14.35
N TRP A 83 4.74 8.36 -14.21
CA TRP A 83 4.10 7.08 -13.93
C TRP A 83 4.07 6.21 -15.19
N ARG A 84 4.43 4.94 -15.05
CA ARG A 84 4.48 3.99 -16.16
C ARG A 84 3.69 2.74 -15.85
N GLU A 85 2.95 2.24 -16.84
CA GLU A 85 2.26 0.96 -16.76
C GLU A 85 3.26 -0.20 -16.78
N THR A 86 2.94 -1.27 -16.05
CA THR A 86 3.87 -2.39 -15.84
C THR A 86 3.96 -3.36 -17.02
N THR A 87 2.95 -3.38 -17.90
CA THR A 87 2.87 -4.36 -19.00
C THR A 87 3.84 -4.08 -20.14
N ASN A 88 4.01 -2.81 -20.52
CA ASN A 88 4.83 -2.40 -21.67
C ASN A 88 5.79 -1.23 -21.36
N GLY A 89 5.77 -0.71 -20.13
CA GLY A 89 6.63 0.40 -19.69
C GLY A 89 6.26 1.77 -20.27
N LEU A 90 5.11 1.91 -20.92
CA LEU A 90 4.65 3.18 -21.45
C LEU A 90 4.30 4.14 -20.32
N MET A 91 4.62 5.41 -20.54
CA MET A 91 4.24 6.48 -19.63
C MET A 91 2.73 6.71 -19.72
N LEU A 92 2.07 6.85 -18.57
CA LEU A 92 0.66 7.21 -18.54
C LEU A 92 0.44 8.53 -19.27
N ARG A 93 -0.60 8.57 -20.10
CA ARG A 93 -1.00 9.79 -20.82
C ARG A 93 -1.56 10.85 -19.87
N ASP A 94 -2.33 10.41 -18.87
CA ASP A 94 -2.96 11.26 -17.87
C ASP A 94 -2.36 10.99 -16.50
N GLU A 95 -2.24 12.03 -15.68
CA GLU A 95 -1.75 11.88 -14.31
C GLU A 95 -2.85 11.24 -13.43
N PRO A 96 -2.57 10.09 -12.77
CA PRO A 96 -3.53 9.47 -11.87
C PRO A 96 -3.77 10.40 -10.68
N THR A 97 -5.00 10.43 -10.16
CA THR A 97 -5.35 11.34 -9.06
C THR A 97 -5.17 10.70 -7.68
N HIS A 98 -5.36 9.38 -7.60
CA HIS A 98 -5.33 8.61 -6.37
C HIS A 98 -4.64 7.26 -6.57
N TRP A 99 -4.06 6.76 -5.49
CA TRP A 99 -3.39 5.46 -5.46
C TRP A 99 -3.72 4.68 -4.20
N GLN A 100 -3.51 3.37 -4.24
CA GLN A 100 -3.39 2.53 -3.04
C GLN A 100 -2.28 1.49 -3.25
N SER A 101 -1.78 0.92 -2.16
CA SER A 101 -0.87 -0.23 -2.23
C SER A 101 -1.56 -1.43 -2.88
N LEU A 102 -0.78 -2.31 -3.50
CA LEU A 102 -1.32 -3.59 -3.98
C LEU A 102 -1.88 -4.41 -2.80
N PRO A 103 -3.07 -5.01 -2.95
CA PRO A 103 -3.60 -5.89 -1.91
C PRO A 103 -2.67 -7.08 -1.74
N THR A 104 -2.50 -7.52 -0.50
CA THR A 104 -1.78 -8.77 -0.22
C THR A 104 -2.53 -9.92 -0.88
N PRO A 105 -1.86 -10.77 -1.67
CA PRO A 105 -2.51 -11.93 -2.27
C PRO A 105 -3.15 -12.82 -1.19
N PRO A 106 -4.29 -13.47 -1.48
CA PRO A 106 -4.86 -14.43 -0.55
C PRO A 106 -3.84 -15.54 -0.27
N ASN A 107 -3.66 -15.89 1.01
CA ASN A 107 -2.68 -16.87 1.50
C ASN A 107 -1.20 -16.46 1.42
N ALA A 108 -0.86 -15.23 1.02
CA ALA A 108 0.48 -14.73 1.21
C ALA A 108 0.63 -14.22 2.66
N THR A 109 1.63 -14.73 3.37
CA THR A 109 2.10 -14.12 4.62
C THR A 109 2.41 -12.64 4.33
N PRO A 110 1.97 -11.66 5.14
CA PRO A 110 2.21 -10.25 4.87
C PRO A 110 3.71 -10.02 4.61
N GLN A 111 4.04 -9.48 3.44
CA GLN A 111 5.43 -9.19 3.10
C GLN A 111 5.93 -8.13 4.08
N ALA A 112 6.87 -8.50 4.94
CA ALA A 112 7.57 -7.55 5.78
C ALA A 112 8.19 -6.47 4.88
N ALA A 113 8.11 -5.21 5.32
CA ALA A 113 8.84 -4.11 4.71
C ALA A 113 10.31 -4.52 4.51
N PRO A 114 10.99 -4.05 3.45
CA PRO A 114 12.39 -4.43 3.24
C PRO A 114 13.19 -3.96 4.45
N ASP A 115 13.55 -4.92 5.30
CA ASP A 115 14.51 -4.70 6.36
C ASP A 115 15.79 -4.19 5.71
N THR A 116 16.27 -3.06 6.23
CA THR A 116 17.55 -2.43 5.94
C THR A 116 18.57 -3.47 5.46
N ILE A 117 18.99 -3.35 4.20
CA ILE A 117 20.11 -4.11 3.66
C ILE A 117 21.30 -3.82 4.56
N THR A 118 21.61 -4.74 5.47
CA THR A 118 22.87 -4.73 6.20
C THR A 118 23.92 -5.07 5.17
N ILE A 119 24.60 -4.05 4.65
CA ILE A 119 25.81 -4.23 3.84
C ILE A 119 26.82 -4.93 4.75
N PRO A 120 27.27 -6.16 4.45
CA PRO A 120 28.32 -6.78 5.24
C PRO A 120 29.58 -5.94 5.09
N GLU A 121 30.18 -5.58 6.22
CA GLU A 121 31.45 -4.87 6.30
C GLU A 121 32.52 -5.63 5.49
N VAL A 122 32.98 -5.00 4.40
CA VAL A 122 34.07 -5.54 3.56
C VAL A 122 35.33 -5.55 4.42
N ARG A 123 35.73 -6.73 4.92
CA ARG A 123 37.05 -6.92 5.53
C ARG A 123 38.12 -6.82 4.44
N ASN A 124 38.80 -5.67 4.39
CA ASN A 124 39.94 -5.39 3.52
C ASN A 124 41.25 -6.01 4.05
N ASP A 125 41.26 -7.31 4.37
CA ASP A 125 42.45 -7.98 4.91
C ASP A 125 43.25 -8.77 3.86
N ARG A 126 43.08 -8.49 2.56
CA ARG A 126 43.86 -9.19 1.52
C ARG A 126 45.16 -8.41 1.22
N PRO A 127 46.35 -8.98 1.47
CA PRO A 127 47.61 -8.34 1.12
C PRO A 127 47.73 -8.26 -0.41
N ILE A 128 48.13 -7.09 -0.92
CA ILE A 128 48.43 -6.87 -2.34
C ILE A 128 49.78 -7.54 -2.65
N PRO A 129 49.87 -8.46 -3.63
CA PRO A 129 51.14 -9.04 -4.03
C PRO A 129 52.04 -7.99 -4.68
N GLY A 130 53.32 -7.99 -4.29
CA GLY A 130 54.34 -7.01 -4.66
C GLY A 130 54.54 -6.86 -6.17
N LYS A 131 54.86 -5.63 -6.57
CA LYS A 131 55.35 -5.31 -7.92
C LYS A 131 56.81 -5.74 -8.01
N ASP A 132 57.10 -6.70 -8.89
CA ASP A 132 58.46 -6.94 -9.34
C ASP A 132 58.94 -5.72 -10.15
N VAL A 133 59.92 -5.03 -9.59
CA VAL A 133 60.74 -4.05 -10.30
C VAL A 133 61.77 -4.83 -11.10
N THR A 134 61.69 -4.72 -12.42
CA THR A 134 62.78 -5.09 -13.33
C THR A 134 63.56 -3.82 -13.63
N ASP A 135 64.74 -3.69 -13.01
CA ASP A 135 65.74 -2.71 -13.38
C ASP A 135 66.55 -3.22 -14.59
N GLY A 136 66.85 -2.31 -15.52
CA GLY A 136 67.79 -2.51 -16.62
C GLY A 136 69.24 -2.25 -16.24
#